data_AF-A0A662XPE7-F1
#
_entry.id   AF-A0A662XPE7-F1
#
_cell.length_a   1.000
_cell.length_b   1.000
_cell.length_c   1.000
_cell.angle_alpha   90.00
_cell.angle_beta   90.00
_cell.angle_gamma   90.00
#
_symmetry.space_group_name_H-M   'P 1'
#
loop_
_entity.id
_entity.type
_entity.pdbx_description
1 polymer ?
#
loop_
_entity_poly.entity_id
_entity_poly.type
_entity_poly.pdbx_seq_one_letter_code
_entity_poly.pdbx_strand_id
1 'polypeptide(L)' 'MGRMHSRGKGMSKSARPYKRSPPSWLKVSSEDVEDHICKFAKKGLTPSQIGVILRDSHGIAQVKSVTG' A
#
# COMPACT_ATOMS: atom_id res chain seq x y z
N MET A 1 -0.26 17.25 7.10
CA MET A 1 -1.61 16.84 7.51
C MET A 1 -2.14 17.92 8.43
N GLY A 2 -3.24 18.59 8.05
CA GLY A 2 -3.88 19.56 8.93
C GLY A 2 -4.44 18.85 10.17
N ARG A 3 -4.51 19.56 11.29
CA ARG A 3 -5.01 18.98 12.55
C ARG A 3 -6.50 19.29 12.70
N MET A 4 -7.30 18.28 13.02
CA MET A 4 -8.74 18.43 13.26
C MET A 4 -9.07 19.36 14.44
N HIS A 5 -8.23 19.34 15.47
CA HIS A 5 -8.42 20.12 16.70
C HIS A 5 -7.26 21.10 16.98
N SER A 6 -6.60 21.61 15.94
CA SER A 6 -5.61 22.68 16.13
C SER A 6 -5.55 23.63 14.94
N ARG A 7 -4.98 24.83 15.14
CA ARG A 7 -4.89 25.90 14.13
C ARG A 7 -3.80 25.69 13.07
N GLY A 8 -3.13 24.54 13.07
CA GLY A 8 -2.00 24.27 12.17
C GLY A 8 -2.44 23.98 10.73
N LYS A 9 -1.79 24.64 9.75
CA LYS A 9 -2.11 24.54 8.30
C LYS A 9 -1.15 23.62 7.52
N GLY A 10 -0.55 22.63 8.18
CA GLY A 10 0.47 21.78 7.56
C GLY A 10 -0.05 20.90 6.42
N MET A 11 0.54 21.02 5.22
CA MET A 11 0.22 20.19 4.06
C MET A 11 1.28 19.11 3.87
N SER A 12 0.92 17.86 4.17
CA SER A 12 1.77 16.69 3.96
C SER A 12 0.85 15.50 3.78
N LYS A 13 0.95 14.83 2.64
CA LYS A 13 0.19 13.64 2.25
C LYS A 13 0.97 12.87 1.18
N SER A 14 0.70 11.58 1.03
CA SER A 14 1.26 10.79 -0.08
C SER A 14 0.72 11.30 -1.43
N ALA A 15 1.60 11.45 -2.41
CA ALA A 15 1.23 11.73 -3.80
C ALA A 15 1.32 10.44 -4.62
N ARG A 16 0.18 9.91 -5.07
CA ARG A 16 0.13 8.67 -5.86
C ARG A 16 0.52 8.98 -7.32
N PRO A 17 1.28 8.11 -8.00
CA PRO A 17 1.55 8.26 -9.43
C PRO A 17 0.25 8.28 -10.26
N TYR A 18 0.29 8.97 -11.40
CA TYR A 18 -0.86 9.01 -12.32
C TYR A 18 -1.16 7.63 -12.91
N LYS A 19 -0.12 6.94 -13.39
CA LYS A 19 -0.22 5.59 -13.96
C LYS A 19 -0.72 4.60 -12.92
N ARG A 20 -1.78 3.85 -13.25
CA ARG A 20 -2.41 2.87 -12.36
C ARG A 20 -2.07 1.42 -12.67
N SER A 21 -1.45 1.16 -13.84
CA SER A 21 -0.99 -0.17 -14.19
C SER A 21 0.23 -0.57 -13.33
N PRO A 22 0.45 -1.87 -13.10
CA PRO A 22 1.65 -2.33 -12.43
C PRO A 22 2.89 -2.01 -13.28
N PRO A 23 4.06 -1.81 -12.65
CA PRO A 23 5.32 -1.62 -13.37
C PRO A 23 5.81 -2.94 -13.96
N SER A 24 6.52 -2.88 -15.09
CA SER A 24 6.97 -4.07 -15.84
C SER A 24 7.98 -4.95 -15.11
N TRP A 25 8.68 -4.41 -14.12
CA TRP A 25 9.65 -5.15 -13.31
C TRP A 25 8.99 -5.94 -12.16
N LEU A 26 7.71 -5.70 -11.87
CA LEU A 26 6.97 -6.43 -10.86
C LEU A 26 6.46 -7.75 -11.44
N LYS A 27 7.09 -8.87 -11.05
CA LYS A 27 6.75 -10.22 -11.52
C LYS A 27 5.80 -10.98 -10.59
N VAL A 28 5.09 -10.27 -9.73
CA VAL A 28 4.20 -10.86 -8.72
C VAL A 28 2.79 -10.99 -9.30
N SER A 29 2.17 -12.16 -9.15
CA SER A 29 0.78 -12.37 -9.60
C SER A 29 -0.23 -11.75 -8.62
N SER A 30 -1.48 -11.59 -9.04
CA SER A 30 -2.55 -11.17 -8.14
C SER A 30 -2.78 -12.18 -7.01
N GLU A 31 -2.70 -13.48 -7.31
CA GLU A 31 -2.90 -14.55 -6.33
C GLU A 31 -1.83 -14.52 -5.23
N ASP A 32 -0.57 -14.31 -5.61
CA ASP A 32 0.53 -14.20 -4.64
C ASP A 32 0.29 -13.06 -3.66
N VAL A 33 -0.19 -11.91 -4.16
CA VAL A 33 -0.48 -10.74 -3.31
C VAL A 33 -1.60 -11.03 -2.33
N GLU A 34 -2.66 -11.71 -2.76
CA GLU A 34 -3.78 -12.09 -1.90
C GLU A 34 -3.33 -13.07 -0.78
N ASP A 35 -2.48 -14.03 -1.12
CA ASP A 35 -1.89 -14.96 -0.16
C ASP A 35 -1.02 -14.26 0.88
N HIS A 36 -0.19 -13.30 0.45
CA HIS A 36 0.60 -12.48 1.36
C HIS A 36 -0.29 -11.67 2.31
N ILE A 37 -1.35 -11.05 1.80
CA ILE A 37 -2.30 -10.27 2.60
C ILE A 37 -2.98 -11.17 3.63
N CYS A 38 -3.51 -12.33 3.21
CA CYS A 38 -4.16 -13.29 4.11
C CYS A 38 -3.19 -13.80 5.18
N LYS A 39 -1.94 -14.10 4.82
CA LYS A 39 -0.91 -14.55 5.76
C LYS A 39 -0.58 -13.48 6.81
N PHE A 40 -0.46 -12.22 6.41
CA PHE A 40 -0.20 -11.12 7.34
C PHE A 40 -1.41 -10.74 8.19
N ALA A 41 -2.62 -10.84 7.64
CA ALA A 41 -3.86 -10.64 8.38
C ALA A 41 -4.03 -11.70 9.47
N LYS A 42 -3.75 -12.98 9.18
CA LYS A 42 -3.76 -14.06 10.18
C LYS A 42 -2.74 -13.87 11.30
N LYS A 43 -1.64 -13.14 11.04
CA LYS A 43 -0.66 -12.74 12.06
C LYS A 43 -1.13 -11.55 12.92
N GLY A 44 -2.33 -11.02 12.67
CA GLY A 44 -2.90 -9.90 13.41
C GLY A 44 -2.42 -8.51 12.96
N LEU A 45 -1.79 -8.40 11.79
CA LEU A 45 -1.34 -7.10 11.28
C LEU A 45 -2.51 -6.29 10.74
N THR A 46 -2.48 -4.97 10.99
CA THR A 46 -3.51 -4.06 10.48
C THR A 46 -3.34 -3.82 8.98
N PRO A 47 -4.40 -3.51 8.22
CA PRO A 47 -4.30 -3.23 6.78
C PRO A 47 -3.27 -2.14 6.43
N SER A 48 -3.14 -1.12 7.29
CA SER A 48 -2.13 -0.07 7.11
C SER A 48 -0.70 -0.60 7.20
N GLN A 49 -0.42 -1.48 8.17
CA GLN A 49 0.90 -2.12 8.31
C GLN A 49 1.19 -3.11 7.18
N ILE A 50 0.18 -3.89 6.77
CA ILE A 50 0.30 -4.82 5.63
C ILE A 50 0.69 -4.06 4.36
N GLY A 51 0.02 -2.94 4.06
CA GLY A 51 0.35 -2.11 2.91
C GLY A 51 1.77 -1.55 2.96
N VAL A 52 2.27 -1.19 4.15
CA VAL A 52 3.67 -0.73 4.34
C VAL A 52 4.67 -1.86 4.07
N ILE A 53 4.43 -3.07 4.59
CA ILE A 53 5.32 -4.24 4.39
C ILE A 53 5.36 -4.66 2.91
N LEU A 54 4.21 -4.67 2.24
CA LEU A 54 4.15 -5.00 0.81
C LEU A 54 4.90 -3.96 -0.03
N ARG A 55 4.82 -2.67 0.33
CA ARG A 55 5.54 -1.60 -0.36
C ARG A 55 7.05 -1.67 -0.12
N ASP A 56 7.46 -1.80 1.14
CA ASP A 56 8.85 -1.60 1.54
C ASP A 56 9.70 -2.86 1.36
N SER A 57 9.12 -4.06 1.51
CA SER A 57 9.85 -5.33 1.39
C SER A 57 9.59 -6.08 0.08
N HIS A 58 8.39 -5.97 -0.51
CA HIS A 58 8.00 -6.73 -1.71
C HIS A 58 7.95 -5.86 -2.97
N GLY A 59 8.16 -4.54 -2.86
CA GLY A 59 8.13 -3.60 -3.99
C GLY A 59 6.73 -3.34 -4.57
N ILE A 60 5.67 -3.77 -3.88
CA ILE A 60 4.28 -3.58 -4.34
C ILE A 60 3.80 -2.20 -3.87
N ALA A 61 3.95 -1.20 -4.74
CA ALA A 61 3.63 0.19 -4.40
C ALA A 61 2.15 0.42 -4.07
N GLN A 62 1.24 -0.25 -4.80
CA GLN A 62 -0.20 -0.16 -4.61
C GLN A 62 -0.83 -1.53 -4.90
N VAL A 63 -1.45 -2.14 -3.90
CA VAL A 63 -2.13 -3.44 -4.03
C VAL A 63 -3.19 -3.41 -5.13
N LYS A 64 -4.03 -2.36 -5.15
CA LYS A 64 -5.07 -2.16 -6.18
C LYS A 64 -4.53 -2.16 -7.62
N SER A 65 -3.29 -1.73 -7.84
CA SER A 65 -2.69 -1.73 -9.18
C SER A 65 -2.34 -3.13 -9.68
N VAL A 66 -2.23 -4.11 -8.77
CA VAL A 66 -1.85 -5.49 -9.08
C VAL A 66 -3.09 -6.41 -9.08
N THR A 67 -3.99 -6.23 -8.11
CA THR A 67 -5.17 -7.10 -7.95
C THR A 67 -6.42 -6.64 -8.72
N GLY A 68 -6.48 -5.37 -9.16
CA GLY A 68 -7.69 -4.75 -9.75
C GLY A 68 -8.38 -3.76 -8.83
#